data_AF-A0AAJ2VV28-F1
#
_entry.id   AF-A0AAJ2VV28-F1
#
_cell.length_a   1.000
_cell.length_b   1.000
_cell.length_c   1.000
_cell.angle_alpha   90.00
_cell.angle_beta   90.00
_cell.angle_gamma   90.00
#
_symmetry.space_group_name_H-M   'P 1'
#
loop_
_entity.id
_entity.type
_entity.pdbx_description
1 polymer ?
#
loop_
_entity_poly.entity_id
_entity_poly.type
_entity_poly.pdbx_seq_one_letter_code
_entity_poly.pdbx_strand_id
1 'polypeptide(L)'
;MLLKKIIMLTTLSLISISANSYATDCTAKICDGMKLPASSQKYVKKGYSDVEVKILNDNKYLFLSSENDVNKCSVIFEINNNEIDGSPFAGEDGKLCNVSSVNDHVISSYRDQGAWINDVYKIVSGKNWDLLFSDFCADCQQVKRVYYANGIRSHQELVSEGHDYSKRKPLNGIVLVQKSSLYSQPDEQGKLKAYLVKGDGFKLSDMTDDGSFYQIEYTTSSGKKMSYWIKSDDFELK
;
A
#
# COMPACT_ATOMS: atom_id res chain seq x y z
N MET A 1 -41.11 30.13 65.07
CA MET A 1 -41.37 29.00 64.14
C MET A 1 -42.16 29.52 62.95
N LEU A 2 -41.51 29.65 61.79
CA LEU A 2 -42.19 29.88 60.52
C LEU A 2 -41.30 29.33 59.41
N LEU A 3 -41.68 28.14 58.95
CA LEU A 3 -41.10 27.39 57.84
C LEU A 3 -41.44 28.13 56.54
N LYS A 4 -40.45 28.52 55.74
CA LYS A 4 -40.66 28.78 54.31
C LYS A 4 -39.62 28.04 53.48
N LYS A 5 -40.12 27.02 52.79
CA LYS A 5 -39.46 26.24 51.75
C LYS A 5 -38.97 27.18 50.65
N ILE A 6 -37.68 27.11 50.31
CA ILE A 6 -37.15 27.69 49.06
C ILE A 6 -36.91 26.52 48.12
N ILE A 7 -37.66 26.54 47.02
CA ILE A 7 -37.65 25.55 45.95
C ILE A 7 -36.42 25.78 45.07
N MET A 8 -35.71 24.70 44.84
CA MET A 8 -34.57 24.53 43.95
C MET A 8 -34.98 24.81 42.50
N LEU A 9 -34.23 25.65 41.78
CA LEU A 9 -34.34 25.80 40.33
C LEU A 9 -32.95 25.64 39.72
N THR A 10 -32.60 24.42 39.34
CA THR A 10 -31.40 24.09 38.55
C THR A 10 -31.75 24.20 37.07
N THR A 11 -31.31 25.27 36.41
CA THR A 11 -31.38 25.41 34.95
C THR A 11 -30.27 24.59 34.31
N LEU A 12 -30.64 23.43 33.77
CA LEU A 12 -29.77 22.60 32.91
C LEU A 12 -29.76 23.23 31.51
N SER A 13 -28.73 24.02 31.19
CA SER A 13 -28.52 24.50 29.83
C SER A 13 -27.89 23.39 28.97
N LEU A 14 -28.72 22.67 28.22
CA LEU A 14 -28.30 21.82 27.12
C LEU A 14 -27.75 22.71 25.99
N ILE A 15 -26.43 22.75 25.86
CA ILE A 15 -25.78 23.31 24.67
C ILE A 15 -25.86 22.23 23.59
N SER A 16 -26.90 22.31 22.76
CA SER A 16 -27.00 21.55 21.52
C SER A 16 -25.98 22.10 20.53
N ILE A 17 -24.80 21.48 20.47
CA ILE A 17 -23.85 21.71 19.37
C ILE A 17 -24.41 20.97 18.16
N SER A 18 -25.19 21.66 17.34
CA SER A 18 -25.56 21.20 16.01
C SER A 18 -24.31 21.25 15.12
N ALA A 19 -23.62 20.12 15.00
CA ALA A 19 -22.66 19.91 13.93
C ALA A 19 -23.45 19.86 12.61
N ASN A 20 -23.40 20.93 11.82
CA ASN A 20 -23.85 20.91 10.43
C ASN A 20 -22.90 20.02 9.63
N SER A 21 -23.21 18.72 9.57
CA SER A 21 -22.68 17.86 8.52
C SER A 21 -23.38 18.24 7.22
N TYR A 22 -22.77 19.10 6.42
CA TYR A 22 -23.20 19.30 5.05
C TYR A 22 -22.88 18.01 4.30
N ALA A 23 -23.90 17.19 4.04
CA ALA A 23 -23.77 16.11 3.09
C ALA A 23 -23.35 16.72 1.75
N THR A 24 -22.17 16.36 1.26
CA THR A 24 -21.72 16.74 -0.08
C THR A 24 -22.62 16.06 -1.10
N ASP A 25 -23.44 16.85 -1.79
CA ASP A 25 -24.32 16.37 -2.86
C ASP A 25 -23.48 15.97 -4.08
N CYS A 26 -23.15 14.69 -4.17
CA CYS A 26 -22.45 14.10 -5.31
C CYS A 26 -23.37 13.16 -6.08
N THR A 27 -23.37 13.33 -7.40
CA THR A 27 -24.17 12.57 -8.34
C THR A 27 -23.32 12.21 -9.56
N ALA A 28 -23.86 11.37 -10.44
CA ALA A 28 -23.27 11.02 -11.73
C ALA A 28 -22.97 12.19 -12.69
N LYS A 29 -23.37 13.43 -12.36
CA LYS A 29 -23.21 14.62 -13.24
C LYS A 29 -22.60 15.83 -12.56
N ILE A 30 -22.85 16.01 -11.26
CA ILE A 30 -22.38 17.14 -10.47
C ILE A 30 -21.95 16.63 -9.10
N CYS A 31 -20.86 17.17 -8.56
CA CYS A 31 -20.39 16.85 -7.22
C CYS A 31 -19.76 18.10 -6.62
N ASP A 32 -20.23 18.48 -5.42
CA ASP A 32 -19.77 19.68 -4.72
C ASP A 32 -19.80 20.95 -5.60
N GLY A 33 -20.91 21.13 -6.32
CA GLY A 33 -21.13 22.25 -7.25
C GLY A 33 -20.34 22.16 -8.57
N MET A 34 -19.44 21.19 -8.74
CA MET A 34 -18.60 21.02 -9.92
C MET A 34 -19.21 20.04 -10.90
N LYS A 35 -19.27 20.43 -12.18
CA LYS A 35 -19.75 19.55 -13.25
C LYS A 35 -18.71 18.49 -13.56
N LEU A 36 -19.12 17.22 -13.61
CA LEU A 36 -18.25 16.11 -13.99
C LEU A 36 -17.88 16.21 -15.49
N PRO A 37 -16.57 16.14 -15.84
CA PRO A 37 -16.09 16.13 -17.22
C PRO A 37 -16.69 15.00 -18.06
N ALA A 38 -16.75 15.20 -19.38
CA ALA A 38 -17.28 14.17 -20.29
C ALA A 38 -16.48 12.86 -20.25
N SER A 39 -15.19 12.93 -19.95
CA SER A 39 -14.30 11.80 -19.73
C SER A 39 -14.69 10.99 -18.50
N SER A 40 -14.96 11.64 -17.36
CA SER A 40 -15.32 10.99 -16.10
C SER A 40 -16.68 10.27 -16.21
N GLN A 41 -17.63 10.83 -16.95
CA GLN A 41 -18.93 10.20 -17.24
C GLN A 41 -18.81 8.87 -18.00
N LYS A 42 -17.71 8.62 -18.74
CA LYS A 42 -17.47 7.32 -19.37
C LYS A 42 -17.22 6.22 -18.34
N TYR A 43 -16.61 6.56 -17.20
CA TYR A 43 -16.36 5.61 -16.11
C TYR A 43 -17.61 5.34 -15.29
N VAL A 44 -18.42 6.37 -15.02
CA VAL A 44 -19.73 6.21 -14.39
C VAL A 44 -20.59 5.21 -15.17
N LYS A 45 -20.64 5.33 -16.50
CA LYS A 45 -21.35 4.38 -17.38
C LYS A 45 -20.78 2.95 -17.37
N LYS A 46 -19.54 2.77 -16.91
CA LYS A 46 -18.85 1.48 -16.77
C LYS A 46 -18.98 0.88 -15.37
N GLY A 47 -19.81 1.46 -14.49
CA GLY A 47 -20.05 0.94 -13.15
C GLY A 47 -19.26 1.63 -12.03
N TYR A 48 -18.54 2.71 -12.33
CA TYR A 48 -17.90 3.55 -11.30
C TYR A 48 -18.84 4.67 -10.85
N SER A 49 -20.01 4.30 -10.32
CA SER A 49 -21.12 5.21 -10.01
C SER A 49 -21.08 5.82 -8.61
N ASP A 50 -20.25 5.30 -7.72
CA ASP A 50 -20.05 5.88 -6.40
C ASP A 50 -19.11 7.08 -6.50
N VAL A 51 -19.67 8.29 -6.34
CA VAL A 51 -19.00 9.57 -6.59
C VAL A 51 -18.73 10.27 -5.27
N GLU A 52 -17.46 10.52 -4.97
CA GLU A 52 -17.05 11.16 -3.73
C GLU A 52 -15.93 12.16 -3.98
N VAL A 53 -15.89 13.25 -3.23
CA VAL A 53 -14.75 14.16 -3.18
C VAL A 53 -13.97 13.91 -1.90
N LYS A 54 -12.67 13.68 -2.03
CA LYS A 54 -11.76 13.47 -0.91
C LYS A 54 -10.66 14.52 -0.89
N ILE A 55 -10.20 14.86 0.30
CA ILE A 55 -9.00 15.66 0.51
C ILE A 55 -7.90 14.71 0.98
N LEU A 56 -6.79 14.66 0.25
CA LEU A 56 -5.61 13.85 0.56
C LEU A 56 -4.37 14.75 0.48
N ASN A 57 -3.61 14.84 1.58
CA ASN A 57 -2.46 15.74 1.73
C ASN A 57 -2.76 17.16 1.23
N ASP A 58 -3.83 17.77 1.74
CA ASP A 58 -4.31 19.12 1.37
C ASP A 58 -4.73 19.32 -0.09
N ASN A 59 -4.70 18.27 -0.92
CA ASN A 59 -5.16 18.32 -2.32
C ASN A 59 -6.54 17.67 -2.44
N LYS A 60 -7.38 18.21 -3.33
CA LYS A 60 -8.76 17.77 -3.51
C LYS A 60 -8.86 16.86 -4.75
N TYR A 61 -9.58 15.76 -4.60
CA TYR A 61 -9.70 14.74 -5.64
C TYR A 61 -11.14 14.25 -5.76
N LEU A 62 -11.58 14.00 -6.99
CA LEU A 62 -12.81 13.27 -7.28
C LEU A 62 -12.49 11.78 -7.39
N PHE A 63 -13.20 10.97 -6.62
CA PHE A 63 -13.18 9.52 -6.67
C PHE A 63 -14.45 9.02 -7.37
N LEU A 64 -14.27 8.23 -8.43
CA LEU A 64 -15.34 7.44 -9.04
C LEU A 64 -15.07 5.97 -8.73
N SER A 65 -15.83 5.37 -7.83
CA SER A 65 -15.60 4.01 -7.31
C SER A 65 -16.61 3.01 -7.85
N SER A 66 -16.18 1.75 -8.01
CA SER A 66 -17.12 0.65 -8.21
C SER A 66 -17.93 0.38 -6.93
N GLU A 67 -19.12 -0.20 -7.09
CA GLU A 67 -19.99 -0.58 -5.98
C GLU A 67 -19.84 -2.07 -5.67
N ASN A 68 -19.77 -2.41 -4.39
CA ASN A 68 -19.92 -3.79 -3.87
C ASN A 68 -18.96 -4.85 -4.43
N ASP A 69 -17.69 -4.50 -4.65
CA ASP A 69 -16.63 -5.43 -5.02
C ASP A 69 -15.64 -5.69 -3.87
N VAL A 70 -15.05 -6.89 -3.83
CA VAL A 70 -13.90 -7.20 -2.93
C VAL A 70 -12.76 -6.21 -3.17
N ASN A 71 -12.54 -5.86 -4.44
CA ASN A 71 -11.64 -4.80 -4.86
C ASN A 71 -12.49 -3.59 -5.23
N LYS A 72 -12.85 -2.75 -4.26
CA LYS A 72 -13.56 -1.49 -4.53
C LYS A 72 -12.60 -0.52 -5.22
N CYS A 73 -12.59 -0.54 -6.55
CA CYS A 73 -11.62 0.22 -7.34
C CYS A 73 -12.17 1.59 -7.72
N SER A 74 -11.29 2.58 -7.72
CA SER A 74 -11.57 3.99 -7.98
C SER A 74 -10.76 4.50 -9.16
N VAL A 75 -11.38 5.32 -10.00
CA VAL A 75 -10.70 6.21 -10.93
C VAL A 75 -10.68 7.59 -10.30
N ILE A 76 -9.50 8.20 -10.24
CA ILE A 76 -9.27 9.41 -9.45
C ILE A 76 -8.94 10.56 -10.39
N PHE A 77 -9.57 11.72 -10.19
CA PHE A 77 -9.33 12.95 -10.94
C PHE A 77 -8.89 14.04 -9.97
N GLU A 78 -7.89 14.84 -10.34
CA GLU A 78 -7.49 16.00 -9.54
C GLU A 78 -8.53 17.12 -9.67
N ILE A 79 -8.73 17.87 -8.59
CA ILE A 79 -9.57 19.06 -8.55
C ILE A 79 -8.70 20.27 -8.26
N ASN A 80 -8.59 21.17 -9.24
CA ASN A 80 -7.83 22.40 -9.15
C ASN A 80 -8.75 23.59 -9.40
N ASN A 81 -8.65 24.65 -8.60
CA ASN A 81 -9.45 25.88 -8.78
C ASN A 81 -10.96 25.63 -8.92
N ASN A 82 -11.51 24.67 -8.18
CA ASN A 82 -12.91 24.21 -8.29
C ASN A 82 -13.31 23.67 -9.68
N GLU A 83 -12.35 23.11 -10.41
CA GLU A 83 -12.59 22.39 -11.66
C GLU A 83 -12.00 20.98 -11.56
N ILE A 84 -12.75 19.99 -12.04
CA ILE A 84 -12.29 18.59 -12.08
C ILE A 84 -11.52 18.40 -13.39
N ASP A 85 -10.29 17.88 -13.30
CA ASP A 85 -9.49 17.59 -14.49
C ASP A 85 -10.17 16.54 -15.40
N GLY A 86 -9.96 16.67 -16.70
CA GLY A 86 -10.47 15.76 -17.71
C GLY A 86 -9.77 14.40 -17.74
N SER A 87 -8.59 14.27 -17.15
CA SER A 87 -7.80 13.03 -17.19
C SER A 87 -7.70 12.36 -15.81
N PRO A 88 -7.71 11.02 -15.73
CA PRO A 88 -7.35 10.32 -14.50
C PRO A 88 -5.94 10.69 -14.04
N PHE A 89 -5.77 10.88 -12.74
CA PHE A 89 -4.58 11.45 -12.11
C PHE A 89 -3.67 10.41 -11.45
N ALA A 90 -4.22 9.28 -11.00
CA ALA A 90 -3.50 8.33 -10.15
C ALA A 90 -3.68 6.86 -10.58
N GLY A 91 -2.66 6.06 -10.26
CA GLY A 91 -2.50 4.64 -10.64
C GLY A 91 -1.90 4.48 -12.04
N GLU A 92 -0.98 3.50 -12.21
CA GLU A 92 -0.33 3.24 -13.51
C GLU A 92 -1.35 2.90 -14.61
N ASP A 93 -2.38 2.12 -14.26
CA ASP A 93 -3.51 1.79 -15.14
C ASP A 93 -4.70 2.76 -14.99
N GLY A 94 -4.51 3.86 -14.26
CA GLY A 94 -5.54 4.86 -13.95
C GLY A 94 -6.60 4.39 -12.94
N LYS A 95 -6.30 3.34 -12.16
CA LYS A 95 -7.20 2.77 -11.15
C LYS A 95 -6.45 2.40 -9.88
N LEU A 96 -7.05 2.64 -8.73
CA LEU A 96 -6.57 2.22 -7.41
C LEU A 96 -7.70 1.59 -6.61
N CYS A 97 -7.44 0.56 -5.82
CA CYS A 97 -8.49 -0.19 -5.13
C CYS A 97 -8.37 -0.10 -3.61
N ASN A 98 -9.52 -0.16 -2.93
CA ASN A 98 -9.65 -0.04 -1.47
C ASN A 98 -8.74 1.05 -0.89
N VAL A 99 -8.81 2.24 -1.50
CA VAL A 99 -7.85 3.32 -1.27
C VAL A 99 -7.90 3.82 0.17
N SER A 100 -6.74 3.89 0.82
CA SER A 100 -6.56 4.43 2.16
C SER A 100 -5.34 5.37 2.23
N SER A 101 -5.18 6.12 3.33
CA SER A 101 -4.03 7.00 3.52
C SER A 101 -3.40 6.81 4.90
N VAL A 102 -2.07 6.77 4.95
CA VAL A 102 -1.26 6.60 6.18
C VAL A 102 0.04 7.38 6.02
N ASN A 103 0.38 8.25 6.98
CA ASN A 103 1.64 9.00 7.04
C ASN A 103 2.01 9.66 5.69
N ASP A 104 1.09 10.47 5.14
CA ASP A 104 1.22 11.17 3.86
C ASP A 104 1.36 10.30 2.60
N HIS A 105 1.20 8.98 2.73
CA HIS A 105 1.16 8.05 1.60
C HIS A 105 -0.27 7.59 1.34
N VAL A 106 -0.53 7.27 0.08
CA VAL A 106 -1.76 6.62 -0.35
C VAL A 106 -1.48 5.15 -0.62
N ILE A 107 -2.36 4.29 -0.15
CA ILE A 107 -2.25 2.85 -0.29
C ILE A 107 -3.43 2.37 -1.12
N SER A 108 -3.12 1.64 -2.19
CA SER A 108 -4.08 0.87 -2.96
C SER A 108 -3.94 -0.59 -2.59
N SER A 109 -4.99 -1.17 -2.00
CA SER A 109 -5.04 -2.55 -1.55
C SER A 109 -6.00 -3.34 -2.43
N TYR A 110 -5.51 -4.41 -3.06
CA TYR A 110 -6.35 -5.27 -3.87
C TYR A 110 -5.97 -6.73 -3.69
N ARG A 111 -6.97 -7.58 -3.83
CA ARG A 111 -6.81 -9.03 -3.85
C ARG A 111 -6.53 -9.46 -5.28
N ASP A 112 -5.40 -10.13 -5.48
CA ASP A 112 -5.11 -10.87 -6.69
C ASP A 112 -4.97 -12.35 -6.35
N GLN A 113 -5.83 -13.17 -6.96
CA GLN A 113 -6.01 -14.57 -6.60
C GLN A 113 -6.13 -14.75 -5.08
N GLY A 114 -5.25 -15.53 -4.45
CA GLY A 114 -5.28 -15.83 -3.02
C GLY A 114 -4.62 -14.80 -2.10
N ALA A 115 -4.00 -13.76 -2.65
CA ALA A 115 -3.12 -12.87 -1.88
C ALA A 115 -3.58 -11.41 -1.94
N TRP A 116 -3.30 -10.66 -0.87
CA TRP A 116 -3.42 -9.21 -0.89
C TRP A 116 -2.14 -8.57 -1.43
N ILE A 117 -2.32 -7.56 -2.27
CA ILE A 117 -1.26 -6.70 -2.79
C ILE A 117 -1.53 -5.28 -2.31
N ASN A 118 -0.49 -4.63 -1.76
CA ASN A 118 -0.55 -3.23 -1.36
C ASN A 118 0.45 -2.42 -2.18
N ASP A 119 -0.05 -1.51 -3.01
CA ASP A 119 0.76 -0.50 -3.67
C ASP A 119 0.80 0.77 -2.84
N VAL A 120 2.00 1.27 -2.57
CA VAL A 120 2.22 2.46 -1.74
C VAL A 120 2.72 3.60 -2.61
N TYR A 121 1.94 4.67 -2.64
CA TYR A 121 2.16 5.85 -3.45
C TYR A 121 2.51 7.06 -2.59
N LYS A 122 3.36 7.93 -3.14
CA LYS A 122 3.60 9.27 -2.62
C LYS A 122 2.82 10.29 -3.44
N ILE A 123 2.06 11.15 -2.76
CA ILE A 123 1.44 12.30 -3.41
C ILE A 123 2.53 13.36 -3.64
N VAL A 124 2.73 13.75 -4.90
CA VAL A 124 3.63 14.84 -5.28
C VAL A 124 2.79 15.94 -5.90
N SER A 125 2.80 17.13 -5.29
CA SER A 125 1.98 18.25 -5.76
C SER A 125 2.25 18.59 -7.23
N GLY A 126 1.18 18.72 -8.02
CA GLY A 126 1.24 19.04 -9.45
C GLY A 126 1.79 17.92 -10.34
N LYS A 127 1.91 16.70 -9.84
CA LYS A 127 2.32 15.52 -10.59
C LYS A 127 1.46 14.31 -10.22
N ASN A 128 1.36 13.35 -11.12
CA ASN A 128 0.79 12.04 -10.82
C ASN A 128 1.48 11.44 -9.59
N TRP A 129 0.74 10.64 -8.83
CA TRP A 129 1.30 9.99 -7.64
C TRP A 129 2.41 9.01 -8.02
N ASP A 130 3.53 9.08 -7.29
CA ASP A 130 4.70 8.24 -7.53
C ASP A 130 4.53 6.91 -6.79
N LEU A 131 4.49 5.79 -7.52
CA LEU A 131 4.56 4.45 -6.93
C LEU A 131 5.94 4.25 -6.30
N LEU A 132 5.99 4.03 -4.99
CA LEU A 132 7.23 3.80 -4.26
C LEU A 132 7.58 2.31 -4.22
N PHE A 133 6.63 1.48 -3.82
CA PHE A 133 6.77 0.04 -3.76
C PHE A 133 5.43 -0.68 -3.78
N SER A 134 5.48 -1.96 -4.14
CA SER A 134 4.37 -2.91 -4.06
C SER A 134 4.75 -4.04 -3.12
N ASP A 135 3.87 -4.32 -2.16
CA ASP A 135 3.96 -5.44 -1.24
C ASP A 135 3.06 -6.57 -1.72
N PHE A 136 3.67 -7.64 -2.22
CA PHE A 136 2.99 -8.86 -2.64
C PHE A 136 2.85 -9.82 -1.44
N CYS A 137 1.67 -10.43 -1.30
CA CYS A 137 1.35 -11.27 -0.13
C CYS A 137 1.35 -10.41 1.16
N ALA A 138 0.69 -9.26 1.13
CA ALA A 138 0.72 -8.28 2.22
C ALA A 138 0.12 -8.80 3.55
N ASP A 139 -0.60 -9.91 3.53
CA ASP A 139 -1.17 -10.63 4.67
C ASP A 139 -0.41 -11.92 5.03
N CYS A 140 0.76 -12.13 4.44
CA CYS A 140 1.59 -13.32 4.63
C CYS A 140 2.69 -13.08 5.67
N GLN A 141 3.23 -14.18 6.22
CA GLN A 141 4.31 -14.15 7.23
C GLN A 141 5.60 -13.50 6.70
N GLN A 142 5.82 -13.62 5.38
CA GLN A 142 6.90 -12.98 4.66
C GLN A 142 6.31 -12.26 3.46
N VAL A 143 6.56 -10.96 3.37
CA VAL A 143 6.03 -10.11 2.32
C VAL A 143 7.13 -9.84 1.31
N LYS A 144 6.83 -10.02 0.02
CA LYS A 144 7.74 -9.63 -1.05
C LYS A 144 7.50 -8.17 -1.40
N ARG A 145 8.48 -7.31 -1.10
CA ARG A 145 8.43 -5.89 -1.43
C ARG A 145 9.25 -5.61 -2.68
N VAL A 146 8.62 -4.99 -3.67
CA VAL A 146 9.27 -4.54 -4.92
C VAL A 146 9.28 -3.03 -4.93
N TYR A 147 10.46 -2.42 -5.01
CA TYR A 147 10.63 -0.97 -5.06
C TYR A 147 10.70 -0.46 -6.49
N TYR A 148 10.19 0.76 -6.68
CA TYR A 148 10.19 1.47 -7.96
C TYR A 148 10.91 2.81 -7.83
N ALA A 149 11.62 3.19 -8.88
CA ALA A 149 12.24 4.49 -9.04
C ALA A 149 11.90 5.02 -10.43
N ASN A 150 11.21 6.16 -10.50
CA ASN A 150 10.73 6.76 -11.75
C ASN A 150 9.88 5.77 -12.59
N GLY A 151 8.99 5.02 -11.96
CA GLY A 151 8.15 4.00 -12.61
C GLY A 151 8.89 2.73 -13.07
N ILE A 152 10.19 2.62 -12.78
CA ILE A 152 10.99 1.44 -13.15
C ILE A 152 11.32 0.66 -11.88
N ARG A 153 11.10 -0.66 -11.91
CA ARG A 153 11.50 -1.56 -10.84
C ARG A 153 12.99 -1.40 -10.53
N SER A 154 13.30 -1.04 -9.29
CA SER A 154 14.66 -0.77 -8.81
C SER A 154 15.30 -2.01 -8.19
N HIS A 155 14.67 -2.57 -7.17
CA HIS A 155 15.13 -3.76 -6.45
C HIS A 155 13.96 -4.39 -5.67
N GLN A 156 14.22 -5.51 -5.01
CA GLN A 156 13.23 -6.19 -4.18
C GLN A 156 13.85 -6.72 -2.89
N GLU A 157 13.01 -6.97 -1.90
CA GLU A 157 13.42 -7.62 -0.67
C GLU A 157 12.26 -8.43 -0.06
N LEU A 158 12.59 -9.42 0.76
CA LEU A 158 11.61 -10.01 1.66
C LEU A 158 11.60 -9.21 2.97
N VAL A 159 10.41 -8.82 3.42
CA VAL A 159 10.20 -8.12 4.68
C VAL A 159 9.29 -8.89 5.61
N SER A 160 9.36 -8.57 6.90
CA SER A 160 8.50 -9.14 7.93
C SER A 160 7.02 -8.88 7.67
N GLU A 161 6.16 -9.74 8.22
CA GLU A 161 4.72 -9.51 8.29
C GLU A 161 4.34 -8.25 9.08
N GLY A 162 3.03 -7.95 9.04
CA GLY A 162 2.40 -6.92 9.86
C GLY A 162 1.46 -6.04 9.05
N HIS A 163 0.36 -5.62 9.67
CA HIS A 163 -0.64 -4.75 9.04
C HIS A 163 -0.10 -3.38 8.64
N ASP A 164 0.81 -2.82 9.45
CA ASP A 164 1.43 -1.53 9.16
C ASP A 164 2.65 -1.73 8.26
N TYR A 165 2.48 -1.43 6.97
CA TYR A 165 3.53 -1.58 5.97
C TYR A 165 4.81 -0.79 6.32
N SER A 166 4.67 0.31 7.06
CA SER A 166 5.79 1.21 7.39
C SER A 166 6.69 0.63 8.48
N LYS A 167 6.20 -0.36 9.23
CA LYS A 167 6.93 -1.04 10.31
C LYS A 167 7.59 -2.34 9.87
N ARG A 168 7.32 -2.80 8.64
CA ARG A 168 7.93 -4.02 8.08
C ARG A 168 9.44 -3.84 7.98
N LYS A 169 10.19 -4.87 8.36
CA LYS A 169 11.66 -4.86 8.38
C LYS A 169 12.21 -5.87 7.38
N PRO A 170 13.32 -5.57 6.70
CA PRO A 170 13.99 -6.56 5.86
C PRO A 170 14.34 -7.82 6.64
N LEU A 171 14.04 -8.97 6.05
CA LEU A 171 14.38 -10.27 6.61
C LEU A 171 15.86 -10.57 6.35
N ASN A 172 16.53 -11.03 7.39
CA ASN A 172 17.92 -11.44 7.34
C ASN A 172 18.01 -12.90 7.80
N GLY A 173 18.94 -13.65 7.22
CA GLY A 173 19.19 -15.04 7.54
C GLY A 173 20.60 -15.25 8.06
N ILE A 174 20.80 -16.39 8.73
CA ILE A 174 22.10 -16.88 9.17
C ILE A 174 22.25 -18.37 8.81
N VAL A 175 23.39 -18.74 8.23
CA VAL A 175 23.66 -20.14 7.87
C VAL A 175 23.82 -21.02 9.12
N LEU A 176 23.11 -22.14 9.16
CA LEU A 176 23.13 -23.09 10.27
C LEU A 176 24.09 -24.27 10.08
N VAL A 177 24.26 -24.67 8.82
CA VAL A 177 25.09 -25.82 8.42
C VAL A 177 26.55 -25.41 8.26
N GLN A 178 27.49 -26.36 8.41
CA GLN A 178 28.92 -26.08 8.23
C GLN A 178 29.23 -25.49 6.85
N LYS A 179 28.48 -25.91 5.83
CA LYS A 179 28.63 -25.46 4.46
C LYS A 179 27.30 -25.51 3.74
N SER A 180 26.78 -24.36 3.34
CA SER A 180 25.59 -24.24 2.51
C SER A 180 25.99 -23.91 1.08
N SER A 181 25.53 -24.71 0.12
CA SER A 181 25.85 -24.48 -1.29
C SER A 181 25.07 -23.29 -1.83
N LEU A 182 25.72 -22.47 -2.65
CA LEU A 182 25.04 -21.40 -3.38
C LEU A 182 24.61 -21.87 -4.76
N TYR A 183 23.53 -21.29 -5.25
CA TYR A 183 22.91 -21.66 -6.50
C TYR A 183 22.71 -20.42 -7.39
N SER A 184 22.86 -20.59 -8.70
CA SER A 184 22.60 -19.54 -9.69
C SER A 184 21.13 -19.41 -10.07
N GLN A 185 20.37 -20.50 -9.92
CA GLN A 185 18.93 -20.64 -10.13
C GLN A 185 18.38 -21.51 -8.98
N PRO A 186 17.08 -21.43 -8.63
CA PRO A 186 16.51 -22.16 -7.51
C PRO A 186 16.24 -23.65 -7.84
N ASP A 187 17.26 -24.37 -8.27
CA ASP A 187 17.18 -25.79 -8.61
C ASP A 187 18.54 -26.49 -8.41
N GLU A 188 18.55 -27.82 -8.39
CA GLU A 188 19.79 -28.58 -8.17
C GLU A 188 20.81 -28.47 -9.31
N GLN A 189 20.35 -28.18 -10.53
CA GLN A 189 21.21 -28.02 -11.69
C GLN A 189 21.99 -26.69 -11.64
N GLY A 190 21.44 -25.68 -10.95
CA GLY A 190 22.02 -24.37 -10.73
C GLY A 190 23.12 -24.32 -9.67
N LYS A 191 23.48 -25.46 -9.06
CA LYS A 191 24.45 -25.55 -7.96
C LYS A 191 25.84 -25.05 -8.36
N LEU A 192 26.38 -24.13 -7.56
CA LEU A 192 27.70 -23.55 -7.76
C LEU A 192 28.76 -24.24 -6.90
N LYS A 193 30.03 -23.99 -7.24
CA LYS A 193 31.16 -24.32 -6.35
C LYS A 193 31.26 -23.38 -5.15
N ALA A 194 30.58 -22.22 -5.22
CA ALA A 194 30.52 -21.24 -4.15
C ALA A 194 29.60 -21.72 -3.02
N TYR A 195 29.91 -21.28 -1.80
CA TYR A 195 29.18 -21.67 -0.60
C TYR A 195 29.32 -20.59 0.48
N LEU A 196 28.37 -20.58 1.41
CA LEU A 196 28.48 -19.89 2.69
C LEU A 196 28.76 -20.92 3.79
N VAL A 197 29.32 -20.48 4.91
CA VAL A 197 29.63 -21.33 6.07
C VAL A 197 28.79 -20.94 7.28
N LYS A 198 28.75 -21.82 8.28
CA LYS A 198 27.98 -21.60 9.51
C LYS A 198 28.29 -20.23 10.13
N GLY A 199 27.25 -19.47 10.42
CA GLY A 199 27.36 -18.14 11.03
C GLY A 199 27.43 -16.99 10.02
N ASP A 200 27.60 -17.25 8.73
CA ASP A 200 27.51 -16.22 7.69
C ASP A 200 26.08 -15.65 7.65
N GLY A 201 25.99 -14.32 7.68
CA GLY A 201 24.73 -13.58 7.60
C GLY A 201 24.47 -13.02 6.21
N PHE A 202 23.20 -12.91 5.85
CA PHE A 202 22.76 -12.38 4.56
C PHE A 202 21.36 -11.76 4.66
N LYS A 203 20.99 -10.97 3.65
CA LYS A 203 19.64 -10.41 3.49
C LYS A 203 18.84 -11.28 2.52
N LEU A 204 17.55 -11.45 2.77
CA LEU A 204 16.65 -12.16 1.86
C LEU A 204 16.07 -11.20 0.82
N SER A 205 16.15 -11.56 -0.46
CA SER A 205 15.63 -10.74 -1.57
C SER A 205 14.40 -11.33 -2.26
N ASP A 206 14.28 -12.65 -2.33
CA ASP A 206 13.15 -13.35 -2.95
C ASP A 206 12.99 -14.77 -2.39
N MET A 207 11.90 -15.45 -2.77
CA MET A 207 11.71 -16.88 -2.54
C MET A 207 10.97 -17.52 -3.71
N THR A 208 11.14 -18.82 -3.88
CA THR A 208 10.28 -19.62 -4.76
C THR A 208 8.88 -19.75 -4.19
N ASP A 209 7.89 -19.99 -5.05
CA ASP A 209 6.48 -20.14 -4.64
C ASP A 209 6.25 -21.30 -3.66
N ASP A 210 7.10 -22.34 -3.74
CA ASP A 210 7.07 -23.49 -2.84
C ASP A 210 7.93 -23.30 -1.56
N GLY A 211 8.64 -22.18 -1.46
CA GLY A 211 9.51 -21.84 -0.32
C GLY A 211 10.75 -22.73 -0.18
N SER A 212 11.10 -23.53 -1.20
CA SER A 212 12.26 -24.43 -1.17
C SER A 212 13.60 -23.72 -1.31
N PHE A 213 13.61 -22.59 -2.03
CA PHE A 213 14.79 -21.75 -2.21
C PHE A 213 14.50 -20.28 -1.90
N TYR A 214 15.52 -19.62 -1.37
CA TYR A 214 15.52 -18.19 -1.11
C TYR A 214 16.63 -17.53 -1.87
N GLN A 215 16.32 -16.41 -2.52
CA GLN A 215 17.34 -15.54 -3.09
C GLN A 215 17.89 -14.67 -1.96
N ILE A 216 19.21 -14.59 -1.89
CA ILE A 216 19.94 -13.89 -0.84
C ILE A 216 20.89 -12.85 -1.44
N GLU A 217 21.13 -11.80 -0.67
CA GLU A 217 22.11 -10.76 -0.96
C GLU A 217 23.11 -10.64 0.19
N TYR A 218 24.39 -10.61 -0.14
CA TYR A 218 25.46 -10.32 0.82
C TYR A 218 26.59 -9.54 0.15
N THR A 219 27.40 -8.88 0.97
CA THR A 219 28.58 -8.13 0.51
C THR A 219 29.84 -8.89 0.88
N THR A 220 30.69 -9.18 -0.10
CA THR A 220 31.97 -9.84 0.15
C THR A 220 32.93 -8.92 0.90
N SER A 221 34.02 -9.48 1.43
CA SER A 221 35.12 -8.70 2.01
C SER A 221 35.74 -7.68 1.05
N SER A 222 35.62 -7.88 -0.27
CA SER A 222 36.04 -6.92 -1.30
C SER A 222 35.03 -5.79 -1.56
N GLY A 223 33.90 -5.75 -0.85
CA GLY A 223 32.85 -4.76 -1.03
C GLY A 223 31.90 -5.04 -2.20
N LYS A 224 32.06 -6.20 -2.89
CA LYS A 224 31.18 -6.57 -4.01
C LYS A 224 29.87 -7.14 -3.47
N LYS A 225 28.74 -6.62 -3.96
CA LYS A 225 27.42 -7.21 -3.72
C LYS A 225 27.24 -8.47 -4.56
N MET A 226 26.80 -9.54 -3.93
CA MET A 226 26.54 -10.84 -4.54
C MET A 226 25.08 -11.20 -4.35
N SER A 227 24.48 -11.85 -5.35
CA SER A 227 23.11 -12.37 -5.29
C SER A 227 23.11 -13.83 -5.78
N TYR A 228 22.58 -14.72 -4.96
CA TYR A 228 22.52 -16.16 -5.19
C TYR A 228 21.29 -16.78 -4.54
N TRP A 229 20.99 -18.02 -4.88
CA TRP A 229 19.97 -18.82 -4.22
C TRP A 229 20.58 -19.75 -3.17
N ILE A 230 19.84 -19.98 -2.09
CA ILE A 230 20.17 -20.90 -0.98
C ILE A 230 18.93 -21.74 -0.66
N LYS A 231 19.12 -22.97 -0.18
CA LYS A 231 18.01 -23.81 0.29
C LYS A 231 17.44 -23.31 1.62
N SER A 232 16.14 -23.44 1.80
CA SER A 232 15.46 -23.08 3.05
C SER A 232 15.98 -23.82 4.28
N ASP A 233 16.34 -25.11 4.14
CA ASP A 233 16.84 -25.94 5.25
C ASP A 233 18.25 -25.56 5.76
N ASP A 234 18.99 -24.73 5.01
CA ASP A 234 20.39 -24.42 5.30
C ASP A 234 20.57 -23.21 6.25
N PHE A 235 19.50 -22.48 6.55
CA PHE A 235 19.54 -21.24 7.33
C PHE A 235 18.32 -21.05 8.24
N GLU A 236 18.41 -20.08 9.14
CA GLU A 236 17.25 -19.56 9.88
C GLU A 236 17.16 -18.04 9.75
N LEU A 237 15.95 -17.50 9.94
CA LEU A 237 15.74 -16.07 10.05
C LEU A 237 16.30 -15.53 11.37
N LYS A 238 16.91 -14.35 11.32
CA LYS A 238 17.52 -13.66 12.47
C LYS A 238 16.58 -12.63 13.10
#